data_AF-A0A6I7MPV2-F1
#
_entry.id   AF-A0A6I7MPV2-F1
#
_cell.length_a   1.000
_cell.length_b   1.000
_cell.length_c   1.000
_cell.angle_alpha   90.00
_cell.angle_beta   90.00
_cell.angle_gamma   90.00
#
_symmetry.space_group_name_H-M   'P 1'
#
loop_
_entity.id
_entity.type
_entity.pdbx_description
1 polymer ?
#
loop_
_entity_poly.entity_id
_entity_poly.type
_entity_poly.pdbx_seq_one_letter_code
_entity_poly.pdbx_strand_id
1 'polypeptide(L)'
;FNATFYTYPQMPEIMEYWRLYNDYQVEIGGDPQVGARLGDLLEETGYNDIQLRSGGFHLDSRQAEEKDKVFFYWKNLMSSGAPLLVEEGIVTPQQVLEMQLAMDKLRTMPESVFYYRFIQATALA
;
A
#
# COMPACT_ATOMS: atom_id res chain seq x y z
N PHE A 1 -6.47 1.97 -2.80
CA PHE A 1 -5.61 2.07 -3.97
C PHE A 1 -4.32 2.75 -3.57
N ASN A 2 -3.24 2.44 -4.26
CA ASN A 2 -1.88 2.61 -3.71
C ASN A 2 -1.49 4.06 -3.47
N ALA A 3 -1.99 5.01 -4.27
CA ALA A 3 -1.72 6.44 -4.07
C ALA A 3 -2.28 7.02 -2.76
N THR A 4 -3.12 6.28 -2.02
CA THR A 4 -3.62 6.72 -0.71
C THR A 4 -2.69 6.37 0.45
N PHE A 5 -1.63 5.60 0.20
CA PHE A 5 -0.67 5.24 1.24
C PHE A 5 0.06 6.50 1.74
N TYR A 6 0.01 6.72 3.05
CA TYR A 6 0.63 7.86 3.71
C TYR A 6 1.07 7.49 5.13
N THR A 7 2.20 8.04 5.54
CA THR A 7 2.66 8.00 6.93
C THR A 7 2.97 9.41 7.42
N TYR A 8 2.81 9.64 8.72
CA TYR A 8 3.39 10.80 9.39
C TYR A 8 4.42 10.33 10.42
N PRO A 9 5.63 10.95 10.47
CA PRO A 9 6.20 11.74 9.40
C PRO A 9 6.35 10.91 8.11
N GLN A 10 6.49 11.58 6.96
CA GLN A 10 6.88 10.90 5.74
C GLN A 10 8.37 10.59 5.80
N MET A 11 8.73 9.33 5.58
CA MET A 11 10.12 8.88 5.50
C MET A 11 10.49 8.71 4.02
N PRO A 12 11.50 9.43 3.48
CA PRO A 12 11.88 9.35 2.08
C PRO A 12 12.15 7.93 1.58
N GLU A 13 12.76 7.10 2.42
CA GLU A 13 13.12 5.70 2.13
C GLU A 13 11.88 4.85 1.83
N ILE A 14 10.77 5.10 2.55
CA ILE A 14 9.50 4.42 2.32
C ILE A 14 8.82 4.97 1.07
N MET A 15 8.76 6.29 0.93
CA MET A 15 8.04 6.93 -0.17
C MET A 15 8.69 6.63 -1.52
N GLU A 16 10.02 6.63 -1.59
CA GLU A 16 10.74 6.32 -2.81
C GLU A 16 10.64 4.83 -3.17
N TYR A 17 10.79 3.94 -2.20
CA TYR A 17 10.56 2.51 -2.42
C TYR A 17 9.14 2.25 -2.92
N TRP A 18 8.13 2.87 -2.30
CA TRP A 18 6.74 2.70 -2.70
C TRP A 18 6.46 3.25 -4.10
N ARG A 19 7.07 4.39 -4.47
CA ARG A 19 6.98 4.93 -5.83
C ARG A 19 7.55 3.96 -6.86
N LEU A 20 8.78 3.49 -6.66
CA LEU A 20 9.45 2.53 -7.54
C LEU A 20 8.66 1.21 -7.67
N TYR A 21 8.11 0.72 -6.56
CA TYR A 21 7.24 -0.46 -6.55
C TYR A 21 6.00 -0.25 -7.43
N ASN A 22 5.32 0.89 -7.32
CA ASN A 22 4.12 1.19 -8.10
C ASN A 22 4.42 1.43 -9.58
N ASP A 23 5.51 2.13 -9.89
CA ASP A 23 5.93 2.38 -11.26
C ASP A 23 6.24 1.04 -11.96
N TYR A 24 6.96 0.14 -11.28
CA TYR A 24 7.20 -1.20 -11.81
C TYR A 24 5.92 -2.02 -12.00
N GLN A 25 4.94 -1.92 -11.08
CA GLN A 25 3.63 -2.55 -11.29
C GLN A 25 2.98 -2.10 -12.60
N VAL A 26 3.06 -0.81 -12.94
CA VAL A 26 2.54 -0.28 -14.22
C VAL A 26 3.33 -0.81 -15.41
N GLU A 27 4.66 -0.86 -15.32
CA GLU A 27 5.53 -1.36 -16.39
C GLU A 27 5.23 -2.80 -16.79
N ILE A 28 4.87 -3.66 -15.82
CA ILE A 28 4.50 -5.06 -16.08
C ILE A 28 3.00 -5.27 -16.35
N GLY A 29 2.24 -4.19 -16.60
CA GLY A 29 0.83 -4.23 -16.99
C GLY A 29 -0.17 -4.32 -15.83
N GLY A 30 0.28 -4.12 -14.59
CA GLY A 30 -0.59 -3.96 -13.42
C GLY A 30 -1.20 -2.55 -13.35
N ASP A 31 -2.26 -2.41 -12.53
CA ASP A 31 -2.89 -1.12 -12.23
C ASP A 31 -2.92 -0.90 -10.71
N PRO A 32 -1.95 -0.15 -10.13
CA PRO A 32 -1.91 0.14 -8.70
C PRO A 32 -3.12 0.97 -8.21
N GLN A 33 -3.86 1.54 -9.16
CA GLN A 33 -5.01 2.40 -8.95
C GLN A 33 -6.34 1.66 -9.20
N VAL A 34 -6.31 0.37 -9.54
CA VAL A 34 -7.47 -0.44 -9.96
C VAL A 34 -8.67 -0.32 -9.01
N GLY A 35 -8.42 -0.20 -7.70
CA GLY A 35 -9.49 -0.03 -6.71
C GLY A 35 -10.36 1.20 -6.96
N ALA A 36 -9.80 2.29 -7.50
CA ALA A 36 -10.56 3.49 -7.85
C ALA A 36 -11.47 3.28 -9.07
N ARG A 37 -11.15 2.32 -9.94
CA ARG A 37 -11.91 1.98 -11.16
C ARG A 37 -12.82 0.77 -11.00
N LEU A 38 -12.89 0.20 -9.79
CA LEU A 38 -13.51 -1.10 -9.56
C LEU A 38 -15.00 -1.15 -9.92
N GLY A 39 -15.73 -0.04 -9.75
CA GLY A 39 -17.14 0.05 -10.15
C GLY A 39 -17.31 -0.09 -11.66
N ASP A 40 -16.64 0.79 -12.41
CA ASP A 40 -16.68 0.82 -13.88
C ASP A 40 -16.23 -0.53 -14.47
N LEU A 41 -15.16 -1.13 -13.94
CA LEU A 41 -14.66 -2.43 -14.43
C LEU A 41 -15.68 -3.57 -14.24
N LEU A 42 -16.47 -3.53 -13.17
CA LEU A 42 -17.53 -4.52 -12.95
C LEU A 42 -18.71 -4.29 -13.91
N GLU A 43 -19.09 -3.04 -14.14
CA GLU A 43 -20.16 -2.68 -15.08
C GLU A 43 -19.79 -3.07 -16.52
N GLU A 44 -18.57 -2.75 -16.96
CA GLU A 44 -18.05 -3.09 -18.29
C GLU A 44 -18.04 -4.60 -18.56
N THR A 45 -17.97 -5.42 -17.52
CA THR A 45 -17.98 -6.88 -17.61
C THR A 45 -19.38 -7.50 -17.46
N GLY A 46 -20.42 -6.67 -17.35
CA GLY A 46 -21.82 -7.08 -17.33
C GLY A 46 -22.38 -7.38 -15.94
N TYR A 47 -21.63 -7.12 -14.87
CA TYR A 47 -22.15 -7.26 -13.51
C TYR A 47 -23.19 -6.18 -13.21
N ASN A 48 -24.16 -6.54 -12.38
CA ASN A 48 -25.25 -5.66 -11.94
C ASN A 48 -25.25 -5.53 -10.41
N ASP A 49 -26.09 -4.64 -9.89
CA ASP A 49 -26.21 -4.35 -8.46
C ASP A 49 -24.86 -4.07 -7.76
N ILE A 50 -24.00 -3.31 -8.45
CA ILE A 50 -22.65 -2.98 -8.00
C ILE A 50 -22.72 -2.05 -6.78
N GLN A 51 -22.14 -2.50 -5.67
CA GLN A 51 -22.01 -1.71 -4.45
C GLN A 51 -20.55 -1.56 -4.08
N LEU A 52 -20.08 -0.31 -4.05
CA LEU A 52 -18.73 0.04 -3.61
C LEU A 52 -18.71 0.36 -2.12
N ARG A 53 -17.68 -0.12 -1.43
CA ARG A 53 -17.41 0.18 -0.03
C ARG A 53 -15.97 0.63 0.14
N SER A 54 -15.79 1.78 0.78
CA SER A 54 -14.45 2.26 1.14
C SER A 54 -14.00 1.68 2.47
N GLY A 55 -12.91 0.91 2.47
CA GLY A 55 -12.20 0.45 3.65
C GLY A 55 -10.89 1.20 3.84
N GLY A 56 -10.12 0.80 4.85
CA GLY A 56 -8.78 1.34 5.07
C GLY A 56 -8.42 1.51 6.54
N PHE A 57 -7.28 2.16 6.74
CA PHE A 57 -6.65 2.41 8.02
C PHE A 57 -6.42 3.91 8.18
N HIS A 58 -6.76 4.44 9.36
CA HIS A 58 -6.36 5.76 9.82
C HIS A 58 -5.97 5.61 11.29
N LEU A 59 -4.73 5.19 11.50
CA LEU A 59 -4.23 4.77 12.80
C LEU A 59 -3.23 5.79 13.31
N ASP A 60 -3.50 6.31 14.50
CA ASP A 60 -2.67 7.29 15.20
C ASP A 60 -2.41 6.80 16.64
N SER A 61 -1.88 7.68 17.49
CA SER A 61 -1.54 7.36 18.87
C SER A 61 -2.69 6.79 19.72
N ARG A 62 -3.96 7.02 19.33
CA ARG A 62 -5.14 6.49 20.05
C ARG A 62 -5.34 4.98 19.82
N GLN A 63 -4.68 4.42 18.81
CA GLN A 63 -4.90 3.06 18.32
C GLN A 63 -3.56 2.29 18.25
N ALA A 64 -2.74 2.42 19.30
CA ALA A 64 -1.34 1.99 19.29
C ALA A 64 -1.13 0.51 18.93
N GLU A 65 -1.96 -0.40 19.48
CA GLU A 65 -1.85 -1.84 19.21
C GLU A 65 -2.16 -2.17 17.74
N GLU A 66 -3.27 -1.66 17.21
CA GLU A 66 -3.62 -1.84 15.79
C GLU A 66 -2.60 -1.15 14.87
N LYS A 67 -2.10 0.03 15.23
CA LYS A 67 -1.04 0.73 14.50
C LYS A 67 0.21 -0.13 14.38
N ASP A 68 0.63 -0.75 15.50
CA ASP A 68 1.78 -1.65 15.56
C ASP A 68 1.61 -2.86 14.63
N LYS A 69 0.45 -3.54 14.70
CA LYS A 69 0.10 -4.66 13.81
C LYS A 69 0.10 -4.26 12.33
N VAL A 70 -0.48 -3.10 12.00
CA VAL A 70 -0.62 -2.64 10.62
C VAL A 70 0.73 -2.20 10.04
N PHE A 71 1.59 -1.50 10.78
CA PHE A 71 2.95 -1.21 10.32
C PHE A 71 3.74 -2.50 10.06
N PHE A 72 3.63 -3.50 10.96
CA PHE A 72 4.29 -4.79 10.76
C PHE A 72 3.79 -5.50 9.49
N TYR A 73 2.47 -5.57 9.32
CA TYR A 73 1.85 -6.15 8.13
C TYR A 73 2.32 -5.45 6.85
N TRP A 74 2.32 -4.11 6.84
CA TRP A 74 2.71 -3.33 5.68
C TRP A 74 4.20 -3.43 5.34
N LYS A 75 5.08 -3.47 6.34
CA LYS A 75 6.50 -3.75 6.12
C LYS A 75 6.70 -5.08 5.39
N ASN A 76 5.99 -6.12 5.82
CA ASN A 76 6.07 -7.45 5.20
C ASN A 76 5.45 -7.46 3.79
N LEU A 77 4.34 -6.74 3.59
CA LEU A 77 3.72 -6.57 2.26
C LEU A 77 4.67 -5.89 1.28
N MET A 78 5.28 -4.77 1.68
CA MET A 78 6.26 -4.08 0.83
C MET A 78 7.50 -4.93 0.57
N SER A 79 7.94 -5.71 1.57
CA SER A 79 9.11 -6.59 1.45
C SER A 79 8.86 -7.83 0.59
N SER A 80 7.62 -8.29 0.44
CA SER A 80 7.33 -9.53 -0.30
C SER A 80 7.61 -9.42 -1.81
N GLY A 81 7.49 -8.21 -2.38
CA GLY A 81 7.86 -7.94 -3.77
C GLY A 81 9.34 -7.58 -3.98
N ALA A 82 10.11 -7.40 -2.89
CA ALA A 82 11.50 -6.96 -2.98
C ALA A 82 12.42 -7.89 -3.79
N PRO A 83 12.32 -9.24 -3.70
CA PRO A 83 13.21 -10.11 -4.47
C PRO A 83 13.15 -9.85 -5.98
N LEU A 84 11.93 -9.71 -6.53
CA LEU A 84 11.73 -9.44 -7.96
C LEU A 84 12.22 -8.04 -8.34
N LEU A 85 11.93 -7.02 -7.51
CA LEU A 85 12.39 -5.65 -7.77
C LEU A 85 13.92 -5.53 -7.76
N VAL A 86 14.60 -6.32 -6.94
CA VAL A 86 16.06 -6.39 -6.90
C VAL A 86 16.61 -7.13 -8.12
N GLU A 87 15.99 -8.25 -8.50
CA GLU A 87 16.36 -9.02 -9.69
C GLU A 87 16.28 -8.17 -10.97
N GLU A 88 15.23 -7.36 -11.09
CA GLU A 88 14.98 -6.45 -12.22
C GLU A 88 15.76 -5.13 -12.12
N GLY A 89 16.55 -4.93 -11.07
CA GLY A 89 17.38 -3.74 -10.88
C GLY A 89 16.60 -2.45 -10.58
N ILE A 90 15.31 -2.54 -10.26
CA ILE A 90 14.44 -1.41 -9.92
C ILE A 90 14.82 -0.81 -8.55
N VAL A 91 15.19 -1.68 -7.61
CA VAL A 91 15.68 -1.28 -6.28
C VAL A 91 16.94 -2.04 -5.92
N THR A 92 17.80 -1.44 -5.11
CA THR A 92 18.96 -2.11 -4.53
C THR A 92 18.62 -2.81 -3.22
N PRO A 93 19.36 -3.85 -2.80
CA PRO A 93 19.19 -4.46 -1.48
C PRO A 93 19.29 -3.45 -0.33
N GLN A 94 20.11 -2.41 -0.50
CA GLN A 94 20.26 -1.33 0.48
C GLN A 94 18.98 -0.49 0.62
N GLN A 95 18.32 -0.12 -0.49
CA GLN A 95 17.05 0.60 -0.45
C GLN A 95 15.93 -0.23 0.20
N VAL A 96 15.93 -1.56 0.00
CA VAL A 96 14.98 -2.45 0.69
C VAL A 96 15.20 -2.41 2.21
N LEU A 97 16.46 -2.52 2.65
CA LEU A 97 16.82 -2.45 4.07
C LEU A 97 16.44 -1.10 4.69
N GLU A 98 16.72 0.00 4.00
CA GLU A 98 16.38 1.36 4.43
C GLU A 98 14.87 1.54 4.61
N MET A 99 14.06 1.06 3.65
CA MET A 99 12.60 1.06 3.77
C MET A 99 12.13 0.25 4.98
N GLN A 100 12.72 -0.93 5.23
CA GLN A 100 12.37 -1.78 6.38
C GLN A 100 12.68 -1.10 7.71
N LEU A 101 13.87 -0.50 7.84
CA LEU A 101 14.29 0.21 9.04
C LEU A 101 13.43 1.46 9.27
N ALA A 102 13.07 2.19 8.21
CA ALA A 102 12.17 3.34 8.30
C ALA A 102 10.76 2.94 8.77
N MET A 103 10.22 1.81 8.27
CA MET A 103 8.95 1.24 8.74
C MET A 103 9.01 0.87 10.22
N ASP A 104 10.09 0.22 10.67
CA ASP A 104 10.28 -0.15 12.08
C ASP A 104 10.41 1.08 12.99
N LYS A 105 11.09 2.13 12.52
CA LYS A 105 11.17 3.41 13.24
C LYS A 105 9.78 4.03 13.42
N LEU A 106 8.98 4.13 12.34
CA LEU A 106 7.62 4.67 12.41
C LEU A 106 6.71 3.82 13.30
N ARG A 107 6.85 2.49 13.27
CA ARG A 107 6.09 1.57 14.12
C ARG A 107 6.27 1.90 15.61
N THR A 108 7.50 2.14 16.04
CA THR A 108 7.83 2.43 17.46
C THR A 108 7.57 3.87 17.88
N MET A 109 7.30 4.77 16.93
CA MET A 109 7.11 6.20 17.17
C MET A 109 5.67 6.47 17.66
N PRO A 110 5.45 6.97 18.90
CA PRO A 110 4.10 7.15 19.43
C PRO A 110 3.22 8.10 18.58
N GLU A 111 3.80 9.19 18.11
CA GLU A 111 3.17 10.24 17.32
C GLU A 111 2.99 9.90 15.83
N SER A 112 3.49 8.75 15.37
CA SER A 112 3.36 8.38 13.97
C SER A 112 1.90 8.08 13.59
N VAL A 113 1.57 8.38 12.34
CA VAL A 113 0.27 8.05 11.74
C VAL A 113 0.49 7.08 10.59
N PHE A 114 -0.39 6.09 10.50
CA PHE A 114 -0.52 5.19 9.35
C PHE A 114 -1.86 5.45 8.67
N TYR A 115 -1.84 5.77 7.37
CA TYR A 115 -3.03 6.01 6.58
C TYR A 115 -2.98 5.25 5.26
N TYR A 116 -4.07 4.55 4.93
CA TYR A 116 -4.27 3.89 3.65
C TYR A 116 -5.76 3.66 3.40
N ARG A 117 -6.24 3.84 2.18
CA ARG A 117 -7.64 3.57 1.79
C ARG A 117 -7.70 2.57 0.66
N PHE A 118 -8.67 1.67 0.72
CA PHE A 118 -8.95 0.73 -0.37
C PHE A 118 -10.45 0.68 -0.65
N ILE A 119 -10.79 0.27 -1.86
CA ILE A 119 -12.17 0.11 -2.30
C ILE A 119 -12.42 -1.38 -2.45
N GLN A 120 -13.57 -1.83 -1.95
CA GLN A 120 -14.11 -3.16 -2.17
C GLN A 120 -15.41 -3.03 -2.93
N ALA A 121 -15.77 -4.06 -3.68
CA ALA A 121 -17.03 -4.13 -4.39
C ALA A 121 -17.74 -5.45 -4.11
N THR A 122 -19.07 -5.43 -4.20
CA THR A 122 -19.92 -6.61 -4.36
C THR A 122 -20.84 -6.35 -5.54
N ALA A 123 -21.04 -7.37 -6.37
CA ALA A 123 -21.91 -7.29 -7.54
C ALA A 123 -22.47 -8.69 -7.86
N LEU A 124 -23.54 -8.73 -8.67
CA LEU A 124 -24.17 -9.96 -9.14
C LEU A 124 -23.85 -10.17 -10.62
N ALA A 125 -23.55 -11.42 -10.99
CA ALA A 125 -23.28 -11.82 -12.37
C ALA A 125 -24.57 -12.16 -13.12
#